data_AF-D2V1V0-F1
#
_entry.id   AF-D2V1V0-F1
#
_cell.length_a   1.000
_cell.length_b   1.000
_cell.length_c   1.000
_cell.angle_alpha   90.00
_cell.angle_beta   90.00
_cell.angle_gamma   90.00
#
_symmetry.space_group_name_H-M   'P 1'
#
loop_
_entity.id
_entity.type
_entity.pdbx_description
1 polymer ?
#
loop_
_entity_poly.entity_id
_entity_poly.type
_entity_poly.pdbx_seq_one_letter_code
_entity_poly.pdbx_strand_id
1 'polypeptide(L)'
;QTQEYIKSTIENYTKYYTISFDNFTATTPIFGDLKMSNIIFDFTPSSDLESENRKRIVLACHYESKYFKGNTFVGATDSVVPLAMILNFMYYLEFWIYISIVVLFDGEEAFENWSNDDSLYGARHLANLWSSQNKLSSIKYLMLLDLIGTADVKFKNFYIHKSGGTSSLFSRMTTIEKTKYGSAKFFNDGISYSGIDDDHRPFMEKGVPIIHLISEPFPSVWHTLRDDFDHLDWKSNERIYDVIASFLKEQLI
;
A
#
# COMPACT_ATOMS: atom_id res chain seq x y z
N GLN A 1 -16.13 -11.97 -4.66
CA GLN A 1 -16.77 -10.64 -4.80
C GLN A 1 -15.73 -9.53 -4.88
N THR A 2 -15.08 -9.07 -3.81
CA THR A 2 -14.11 -7.95 -3.88
C THR A 2 -12.93 -8.22 -4.81
N GLN A 3 -12.28 -9.39 -4.70
CA GLN A 3 -11.17 -9.77 -5.60
C GLN A 3 -11.60 -9.81 -7.08
N GLU A 4 -12.80 -10.33 -7.36
CA GLU A 4 -13.37 -10.38 -8.71
C GLU A 4 -13.71 -8.97 -9.23
N TYR A 5 -14.24 -8.11 -8.37
CA TYR A 5 -14.50 -6.71 -8.70
C TYR A 5 -13.20 -6.01 -9.07
N ILE A 6 -12.18 -6.04 -8.20
CA ILE A 6 -10.85 -5.47 -8.45
C ILE A 6 -10.28 -5.96 -9.78
N LYS A 7 -10.29 -7.27 -10.01
CA LYS A 7 -9.83 -7.87 -11.26
C LYS A 7 -10.60 -7.32 -12.46
N SER A 8 -11.93 -7.35 -12.42
CA SER A 8 -12.78 -6.88 -13.53
C SER A 8 -12.63 -5.39 -13.80
N THR A 9 -12.45 -4.57 -12.76
CA THR A 9 -12.22 -3.14 -12.87
C THR A 9 -10.96 -2.88 -13.67
N ILE A 10 -9.83 -3.50 -13.29
CA ILE A 10 -8.55 -3.30 -13.98
C ILE A 10 -8.58 -3.86 -15.41
N GLU A 11 -9.20 -5.03 -15.63
CA GLU A 11 -9.35 -5.65 -16.97
C GLU A 11 -10.11 -4.76 -17.97
N ASN A 12 -11.05 -3.94 -17.49
CA ASN A 12 -11.81 -3.01 -18.33
C ASN A 12 -10.98 -1.81 -18.80
N TYR A 13 -9.86 -1.53 -18.13
CA TYR A 13 -9.09 -0.31 -18.35
C TYR A 13 -7.81 -0.56 -19.14
N THR A 14 -7.05 -1.59 -18.79
CA THR A 14 -5.79 -1.91 -19.44
C THR A 14 -5.62 -3.41 -19.65
N LYS A 15 -4.72 -3.79 -20.57
CA LYS A 15 -4.25 -5.17 -20.74
C LYS A 15 -2.74 -5.32 -20.53
N TYR A 16 -2.04 -4.24 -20.16
CA TYR A 16 -0.58 -4.22 -20.04
C TYR A 16 -0.11 -4.60 -18.64
N TYR A 17 -0.57 -5.74 -18.15
CA TYR A 17 -0.12 -6.32 -16.88
C TYR A 17 -0.25 -7.85 -16.92
N THR A 18 0.47 -8.52 -16.04
CA THR A 18 0.15 -9.89 -15.63
C THR A 18 -0.45 -9.85 -14.23
N ILE A 19 -1.47 -10.67 -14.00
CA ILE A 19 -2.09 -10.82 -12.68
C ILE A 19 -1.79 -12.21 -12.15
N SER A 20 -1.39 -12.28 -10.89
CA SER A 20 -1.20 -13.54 -10.17
C SER A 20 -1.79 -13.43 -8.77
N PHE A 21 -2.13 -14.59 -8.20
CA PHE A 21 -2.74 -14.71 -6.88
C PHE A 21 -1.84 -15.58 -6.01
N ASP A 22 -1.44 -15.04 -4.87
CA ASP A 22 -0.74 -15.79 -3.83
C ASP A 22 -1.79 -16.37 -2.88
N ASN A 23 -2.30 -17.55 -3.24
CA ASN A 23 -3.35 -18.24 -2.48
C ASN A 23 -2.75 -19.10 -1.38
N PHE A 24 -3.23 -18.94 -0.16
CA PHE A 24 -2.79 -19.73 0.98
C PHE A 24 -3.93 -19.95 1.97
N THR A 25 -3.67 -20.76 2.99
CA THR A 25 -4.58 -20.98 4.13
C THR A 25 -3.82 -20.61 5.39
N ALA A 26 -4.40 -19.75 6.21
CA ALA A 26 -3.87 -19.33 7.50
C ALA A 26 -4.83 -19.77 8.61
N THR A 27 -4.28 -20.23 9.73
CA THR A 27 -5.06 -20.50 10.92
C THR A 27 -5.27 -19.19 11.69
N THR A 28 -6.52 -18.84 11.93
CA THR A 28 -6.96 -17.59 12.58
C THR A 28 -7.63 -17.89 13.92
N PRO A 29 -7.56 -16.98 14.92
CA PRO A 29 -8.16 -17.23 16.24
C PRO A 29 -9.68 -17.44 16.22
N ILE A 30 -10.41 -16.79 15.31
CA ILE A 30 -11.88 -16.80 15.28
C ILE A 30 -12.43 -17.82 14.28
N PHE A 31 -11.84 -17.91 13.09
CA PHE A 31 -12.40 -18.70 11.98
C PHE A 31 -11.67 -20.03 11.78
N GLY A 32 -10.61 -20.32 12.54
CA GLY A 32 -9.75 -21.46 12.29
C GLY A 32 -9.05 -21.29 10.94
N ASP A 33 -8.99 -22.36 10.15
CA ASP A 33 -8.36 -22.33 8.83
C ASP A 33 -9.17 -21.47 7.84
N LEU A 34 -8.60 -20.34 7.48
CA LEU A 34 -9.18 -19.37 6.57
C LEU A 34 -8.33 -19.26 5.30
N LYS A 35 -9.00 -19.29 4.14
CA LYS A 35 -8.34 -19.07 2.84
C LYS A 35 -8.16 -17.58 2.61
N MET A 36 -6.95 -17.20 2.22
CA MET A 36 -6.57 -15.82 1.92
C MET A 36 -5.84 -15.78 0.57
N SER A 37 -5.85 -14.62 -0.07
CA SER A 37 -5.23 -14.42 -1.38
C SER A 37 -4.71 -13.00 -1.56
N ASN A 38 -3.38 -12.84 -1.63
CA ASN A 38 -2.82 -11.58 -2.09
C ASN A 38 -3.01 -11.47 -3.61
N ILE A 39 -3.30 -10.26 -4.11
CA ILE A 39 -3.40 -9.97 -5.54
C ILE A 39 -2.14 -9.23 -5.98
N ILE A 40 -1.47 -9.75 -7.01
CA ILE A 40 -0.23 -9.17 -7.54
C ILE A 40 -0.45 -8.80 -9.01
N PHE A 41 -0.34 -7.51 -9.32
CA PHE A 41 -0.29 -7.01 -10.68
C PHE A 41 1.15 -6.65 -11.03
N ASP A 42 1.73 -7.32 -12.03
CA ASP A 42 3.06 -7.01 -12.53
C ASP A 42 2.95 -6.32 -13.90
N PHE A 43 3.31 -5.05 -13.94
CA PHE A 43 3.32 -4.21 -15.15
C PHE A 43 4.66 -4.25 -15.89
N THR A 44 5.58 -5.14 -15.50
CA THR A 44 6.86 -5.33 -16.19
C THR A 44 6.58 -5.83 -17.63
N PRO A 45 7.03 -5.12 -18.68
CA PRO A 45 6.85 -5.57 -20.05
C PRO A 45 7.50 -6.92 -20.30
N SER A 46 6.85 -7.80 -21.07
CA SER A 46 7.35 -9.14 -21.36
C SER A 46 8.73 -9.16 -22.04
N SER A 47 9.08 -8.09 -22.77
CA SER A 47 10.39 -7.91 -23.41
C SER A 47 11.52 -7.59 -22.43
N ASP A 48 11.18 -7.09 -21.25
CA ASP A 48 12.12 -6.56 -20.26
C ASP A 48 12.33 -7.52 -19.08
N LEU A 49 11.61 -8.65 -19.06
CA LEU A 49 11.75 -9.72 -18.07
C LEU A 49 13.17 -10.31 -18.00
N GLU A 50 13.98 -10.10 -19.03
CA GLU A 50 15.39 -10.53 -19.08
C GLU A 50 16.40 -9.49 -18.56
N SER A 51 15.95 -8.29 -18.17
CA SER A 51 16.85 -7.29 -17.57
C SER A 51 17.04 -7.54 -16.07
N GLU A 52 17.93 -8.46 -15.72
CA GLU A 52 18.24 -8.86 -14.33
C GLU A 52 18.62 -7.69 -13.36
N ASN A 53 18.86 -6.49 -13.89
CA ASN A 53 19.29 -5.31 -13.12
C ASN A 53 18.21 -4.23 -12.88
N ARG A 54 16.97 -4.39 -13.37
CA ARG A 54 15.94 -3.35 -13.18
C ARG A 54 15.29 -3.46 -11.80
N LYS A 55 15.55 -2.49 -10.94
CA LYS A 55 14.87 -2.36 -9.64
C LYS A 55 13.43 -1.87 -9.84
N ARG A 56 12.47 -2.53 -9.21
CA ARG A 56 11.02 -2.25 -9.32
C ARG A 56 10.50 -1.58 -8.07
N ILE A 57 9.65 -0.57 -8.24
CA ILE A 57 8.86 -0.01 -7.15
C ILE A 57 7.72 -1.01 -6.88
N VAL A 58 7.44 -1.27 -5.61
CA VAL A 58 6.23 -2.01 -5.20
C VAL A 58 5.28 -1.00 -4.59
N LEU A 59 4.06 -0.90 -5.12
CA LEU A 59 2.99 -0.09 -4.54
C LEU A 59 1.99 -1.03 -3.87
N ALA A 60 1.62 -0.74 -2.62
CA ALA A 60 0.79 -1.65 -1.86
C ALA A 60 -0.22 -0.97 -0.93
N CYS A 61 -1.28 -1.71 -0.64
CA CYS A 61 -2.24 -1.53 0.44
C CYS A 61 -2.87 -2.90 0.74
N HIS A 62 -3.62 -3.02 1.83
CA HIS A 62 -4.48 -4.17 2.07
C HIS A 62 -5.90 -3.90 1.53
N TYR A 63 -6.66 -4.94 1.17
CA TYR A 63 -7.99 -4.79 0.56
C TYR A 63 -9.12 -5.43 1.36
N GLU A 64 -8.80 -6.24 2.38
CA GLU A 64 -9.78 -6.69 3.35
C GLU A 64 -10.16 -5.56 4.31
N SER A 65 -11.15 -5.84 5.15
CA SER A 65 -11.57 -4.93 6.22
C SER A 65 -11.58 -5.70 7.53
N LYS A 66 -11.30 -5.00 8.63
CA LYS A 66 -11.27 -5.59 9.97
C LYS A 66 -12.57 -6.31 10.31
N TYR A 67 -12.44 -7.49 10.91
CA TYR A 67 -13.58 -8.20 11.45
C TYR A 67 -14.12 -7.52 12.72
N PHE A 68 -15.34 -6.99 12.64
CA PHE A 68 -16.10 -6.53 13.81
C PHE A 68 -17.23 -7.51 14.11
N LYS A 69 -17.14 -8.20 15.26
CA LYS A 69 -18.16 -9.17 15.66
C LYS A 69 -19.56 -8.52 15.69
N GLY A 70 -20.47 -9.07 14.89
CA GLY A 70 -21.87 -8.66 14.82
C GLY A 70 -22.13 -7.32 14.10
N ASN A 71 -21.13 -6.73 13.45
CA ASN A 71 -21.26 -5.47 12.75
C ASN A 71 -20.64 -5.55 11.35
N THR A 72 -21.09 -4.68 10.45
CA THR A 72 -20.42 -4.44 9.18
C THR A 72 -19.53 -3.22 9.35
N PHE A 73 -18.22 -3.45 9.34
CA PHE A 73 -17.21 -2.40 9.27
C PHE A 73 -16.74 -2.28 7.82
N VAL A 74 -16.67 -1.05 7.31
CA VAL A 74 -16.28 -0.79 5.92
C VAL A 74 -14.78 -0.55 5.80
N GLY A 75 -14.19 0.18 6.75
CA GLY A 75 -12.78 0.58 6.66
C GLY A 75 -12.57 1.57 5.52
N ALA A 76 -13.33 2.67 5.50
CA ALA A 76 -13.24 3.63 4.40
C ALA A 76 -11.82 4.21 4.26
N THR A 77 -11.16 4.53 5.37
CA THR A 77 -9.74 4.92 5.41
C THR A 77 -8.77 3.74 5.42
N ASP A 78 -9.27 2.54 5.70
CA ASP A 78 -8.57 1.36 6.22
C ASP A 78 -9.02 0.07 5.49
N SER A 79 -8.71 -0.14 4.22
CA SER A 79 -7.91 0.70 3.30
C SER A 79 -8.64 0.97 1.98
N VAL A 80 -9.95 1.23 2.01
CA VAL A 80 -10.75 1.46 0.77
C VAL A 80 -10.24 2.67 -0.03
N VAL A 81 -9.91 3.79 0.61
CA VAL A 81 -9.34 4.97 -0.07
C VAL A 81 -7.93 4.67 -0.63
N PRO A 82 -6.97 4.11 0.13
CA PRO A 82 -5.70 3.62 -0.43
C PRO A 82 -5.88 2.71 -1.65
N LEU A 83 -6.78 1.71 -1.56
CA LEU A 83 -7.10 0.82 -2.66
C LEU A 83 -7.61 1.60 -3.88
N ALA A 84 -8.56 2.50 -3.70
CA ALA A 84 -9.10 3.33 -4.77
C ALA A 84 -8.01 4.21 -5.43
N MET A 85 -7.10 4.78 -4.65
CA MET A 85 -5.96 5.53 -5.18
C MET A 85 -5.06 4.64 -6.03
N ILE A 86 -4.72 3.44 -5.56
CA ILE A 86 -3.88 2.48 -6.28
C ILE A 86 -4.54 2.03 -7.59
N LEU A 87 -5.82 1.66 -7.56
CA LEU A 87 -6.55 1.27 -8.78
C LEU A 87 -6.61 2.43 -9.79
N ASN A 88 -6.77 3.66 -9.31
CA ASN A 88 -6.76 4.84 -10.17
C ASN A 88 -5.35 5.14 -10.72
N PHE A 89 -4.29 4.95 -9.92
CA PHE A 89 -2.92 5.02 -10.43
C PHE A 89 -2.73 3.97 -11.53
N MET A 90 -3.14 2.71 -11.33
CA MET A 90 -3.01 1.65 -12.35
C MET A 90 -3.69 2.04 -13.67
N TYR A 91 -4.82 2.75 -13.63
CA TYR A 91 -5.47 3.30 -14.82
C TYR A 91 -4.60 4.34 -15.55
N TYR A 92 -4.07 5.34 -14.84
CA TYR A 92 -3.26 6.39 -15.46
C TYR A 92 -1.81 5.96 -15.78
N LEU A 93 -1.29 4.94 -15.08
CA LEU A 93 0.06 4.39 -15.21
C LEU A 93 0.26 3.64 -16.53
N GLU A 94 -0.81 3.15 -17.16
CA GLU A 94 -0.75 2.54 -18.51
C GLU A 94 -0.02 3.44 -19.52
N PHE A 95 -0.14 4.76 -19.36
CA PHE A 95 0.49 5.75 -20.25
C PHE A 95 1.89 6.19 -19.82
N TRP A 96 2.35 5.84 -18.61
CA TRP A 96 3.65 6.26 -18.05
C TRP A 96 4.65 5.10 -17.95
N ILE A 97 4.38 4.01 -18.65
CA ILE A 97 5.01 2.69 -18.55
C ILE A 97 6.52 2.75 -18.29
N TYR A 98 6.90 2.21 -17.13
CA TYR A 98 8.04 1.30 -16.93
C TYR A 98 8.28 0.84 -15.49
N ILE A 99 7.45 1.18 -14.50
CA ILE A 99 7.66 0.66 -13.14
C ILE A 99 6.34 0.29 -12.49
N SER A 100 6.22 -0.97 -12.07
CA SER A 100 5.98 -1.38 -10.67
C SER A 100 5.27 -2.72 -10.61
N ILE A 101 5.40 -3.35 -9.45
CA ILE A 101 4.46 -4.37 -9.02
C ILE A 101 3.44 -3.68 -8.11
N VAL A 102 2.15 -3.90 -8.34
CA VAL A 102 1.12 -3.58 -7.34
C VAL A 102 0.80 -4.83 -6.55
N VAL A 103 0.79 -4.70 -5.23
CA VAL A 103 0.38 -5.76 -4.32
C VAL A 103 -0.81 -5.29 -3.50
N LEU A 104 -1.90 -6.05 -3.56
CA LEU A 104 -3.05 -5.86 -2.67
C LEU A 104 -3.02 -7.02 -1.67
N PHE A 105 -2.66 -6.72 -0.43
CA PHE A 105 -2.55 -7.73 0.64
C PHE A 105 -3.93 -8.14 1.16
N ASP A 106 -4.03 -9.39 1.59
CA ASP A 106 -5.20 -9.93 2.27
C ASP A 106 -4.85 -10.31 3.70
N GLY A 107 -5.72 -10.00 4.65
CA GLY A 107 -5.53 -10.29 6.07
C GLY A 107 -4.37 -9.52 6.69
N GLU A 108 -4.27 -8.21 6.44
CA GLU A 108 -3.47 -7.31 7.29
C GLU A 108 -4.03 -7.37 8.72
N GLU A 109 -5.36 -7.27 8.82
CA GLU A 109 -6.04 -7.05 10.09
C GLU A 109 -6.02 -8.27 11.03
N ALA A 110 -5.88 -7.97 12.32
CA ALA A 110 -6.06 -8.95 13.39
C ALA A 110 -7.54 -9.33 13.54
N PHE A 111 -7.82 -10.62 13.73
CA PHE A 111 -9.16 -11.12 14.03
C PHE A 111 -9.54 -10.92 15.50
N GLU A 112 -8.57 -10.99 16.41
CA GLU A 112 -8.80 -10.79 17.84
C GLU A 112 -7.86 -9.75 18.44
N ASN A 113 -6.57 -10.05 18.55
CA ASN A 113 -5.56 -9.18 19.17
C ASN A 113 -4.34 -9.10 18.28
N TRP A 114 -3.99 -7.88 17.86
CA TRP A 114 -2.80 -7.63 17.06
C TRP A 114 -1.56 -8.27 17.69
N SER A 115 -0.95 -9.20 16.95
CA SER A 115 0.24 -9.93 17.38
C SER A 115 1.00 -10.47 16.17
N ASN A 116 2.19 -11.01 16.38
CA ASN A 116 2.99 -11.60 15.28
C ASN A 116 2.28 -12.74 14.52
N ASP A 117 1.29 -13.38 15.15
CA ASP A 117 0.55 -14.51 14.59
C ASP A 117 -0.86 -14.12 14.11
N ASP A 118 -1.49 -13.13 14.75
CA ASP A 118 -2.80 -12.55 14.41
C ASP A 118 -2.64 -11.13 13.86
N SER A 119 -1.99 -11.04 12.71
CA SER A 119 -1.86 -9.86 11.85
C SER A 119 -1.07 -10.23 10.58
N LEU A 120 -1.08 -9.35 9.58
CA LEU A 120 -0.17 -9.35 8.43
C LEU A 120 -0.06 -10.71 7.74
N TYR A 121 -1.15 -11.47 7.68
CA TYR A 121 -1.17 -12.83 7.15
C TYR A 121 -0.66 -12.85 5.70
N GLY A 122 -1.24 -11.97 4.87
CA GLY A 122 -0.87 -11.78 3.47
C GLY A 122 0.57 -11.36 3.29
N ALA A 123 0.99 -10.28 3.95
CA ALA A 123 2.35 -9.78 3.84
C ALA A 123 3.41 -10.76 4.36
N ARG A 124 3.16 -11.44 5.49
CA ARG A 124 4.08 -12.48 6.02
C ARG A 124 4.24 -13.62 5.01
N HIS A 125 3.14 -14.10 4.44
CA HIS A 125 3.18 -15.16 3.44
C HIS A 125 3.93 -14.72 2.18
N LEU A 126 3.57 -13.58 1.60
CA LEU A 126 4.16 -13.10 0.35
C LEU A 126 5.64 -12.74 0.49
N ALA A 127 6.04 -12.09 1.58
CA ALA A 127 7.44 -11.77 1.82
C ALA A 127 8.31 -13.03 1.92
N ASN A 128 7.81 -14.11 2.55
CA ASN A 128 8.50 -15.40 2.60
C ASN A 128 8.56 -16.07 1.21
N LEU A 129 7.46 -16.04 0.46
CA LEU A 129 7.41 -16.57 -0.90
C LEU A 129 8.40 -15.85 -1.83
N TRP A 130 8.41 -14.52 -1.82
CA TRP A 130 9.32 -13.74 -2.66
C TRP A 130 10.76 -13.85 -2.20
N SER A 131 11.02 -14.05 -0.91
CA SER A 131 12.35 -14.37 -0.41
C SER A 131 12.88 -15.68 -0.98
N SER A 132 12.07 -16.74 -0.98
CA SER A 132 12.47 -18.05 -1.51
C SER A 132 12.68 -18.05 -3.03
N GLN A 133 12.00 -17.14 -3.72
CA GLN A 133 12.15 -16.90 -5.16
C GLN A 133 13.24 -15.88 -5.51
N ASN A 134 14.01 -15.38 -4.53
CA ASN A 134 15.01 -14.31 -4.70
C ASN A 134 14.45 -13.03 -5.35
N LYS A 135 13.15 -12.76 -5.23
CA LYS A 135 12.50 -11.60 -5.83
C LYS A 135 12.70 -10.30 -5.04
N LEU A 136 12.96 -10.39 -3.73
CA LEU A 136 13.09 -9.21 -2.85
C LEU A 136 14.24 -8.28 -3.27
N SER A 137 15.33 -8.85 -3.78
CA SER A 137 16.47 -8.07 -4.27
C SER A 137 16.11 -7.21 -5.48
N SER A 138 15.05 -7.53 -6.23
CA SER A 138 14.57 -6.71 -7.35
C SER A 138 13.75 -5.50 -6.90
N ILE A 139 13.41 -5.37 -5.61
CA ILE A 139 12.59 -4.26 -5.11
C ILE A 139 13.48 -3.05 -4.85
N LYS A 140 13.18 -1.93 -5.52
CA LYS A 140 13.79 -0.61 -5.28
C LYS A 140 13.37 -0.10 -3.91
N TYR A 141 12.06 -0.09 -3.68
CA TYR A 141 11.41 0.14 -2.41
C TYR A 141 9.95 -0.33 -2.50
N LEU A 142 9.35 -0.61 -1.36
CA LEU A 142 7.92 -0.83 -1.19
C LEU A 142 7.30 0.46 -0.62
N MET A 143 6.34 1.03 -1.32
CA MET A 143 5.51 2.15 -0.89
C MET A 143 4.16 1.60 -0.44
N LEU A 144 3.89 1.65 0.86
CA LEU A 144 2.65 1.17 1.48
C LEU A 144 1.75 2.37 1.81
N LEU A 145 0.50 2.33 1.34
CA LEU A 145 -0.52 3.33 1.62
C LEU A 145 -1.52 2.73 2.61
N ASP A 146 -1.74 3.43 3.72
CA ASP A 146 -2.67 3.00 4.76
C ASP A 146 -3.24 4.21 5.54
N LEU A 147 -4.43 4.07 6.12
CA LEU A 147 -5.14 5.06 6.93
C LEU A 147 -5.20 6.46 6.29
N ILE A 148 -5.62 6.49 5.02
CA ILE A 148 -5.78 7.71 4.23
C ILE A 148 -7.27 7.94 4.02
N GLY A 149 -7.78 9.13 4.32
CA GLY A 149 -9.17 9.44 3.96
C GLY A 149 -9.75 10.70 4.58
N THR A 150 -9.25 11.11 5.75
CA THR A 150 -9.76 12.27 6.50
C THR A 150 -8.98 13.56 6.23
N ALA A 151 -9.56 14.70 6.61
CA ALA A 151 -8.97 16.01 6.34
C ALA A 151 -7.68 16.31 7.14
N ASP A 152 -7.43 15.55 8.20
CA ASP A 152 -6.37 15.72 9.18
C ASP A 152 -5.20 14.73 9.01
N VAL A 153 -5.19 13.95 7.92
CA VAL A 153 -4.08 13.07 7.55
C VAL A 153 -2.74 13.80 7.62
N LYS A 154 -1.74 13.16 8.23
CA LYS A 154 -0.36 13.68 8.31
C LYS A 154 0.64 12.56 8.13
N PHE A 155 1.28 12.51 6.98
CA PHE A 155 2.42 11.65 6.75
C PHE A 155 3.67 12.24 7.38
N LYS A 156 4.47 11.38 7.99
CA LYS A 156 5.83 11.69 8.47
C LYS A 156 6.81 10.70 7.87
N ASN A 157 8.08 11.08 7.87
CA ASN A 157 9.14 10.15 7.50
C ASN A 157 9.48 9.28 8.70
N PHE A 158 9.02 8.03 8.71
CA PHE A 158 9.33 7.03 9.77
C PHE A 158 10.80 6.60 9.80
N TYR A 159 11.62 7.10 8.86
CA TYR A 159 13.08 6.99 8.87
C TYR A 159 13.61 5.55 8.97
N ILE A 160 12.80 4.63 8.44
CA ILE A 160 12.99 3.18 8.48
C ILE A 160 14.25 2.76 7.71
N HIS A 161 14.50 3.34 6.52
CA HIS A 161 15.63 2.97 5.65
C HIS A 161 16.47 4.16 5.18
N LYS A 162 17.42 4.59 6.01
CA LYS A 162 18.34 5.69 5.67
C LYS A 162 19.25 5.36 4.48
N SER A 163 19.83 4.16 4.48
CA SER A 163 20.77 3.71 3.45
C SER A 163 20.09 3.39 2.12
N GLY A 164 18.77 3.19 2.11
CA GLY A 164 17.98 2.93 0.90
C GLY A 164 17.55 4.19 0.16
N GLY A 165 17.87 5.39 0.67
CA GLY A 165 17.47 6.66 0.04
C GLY A 165 15.99 6.99 0.17
N THR A 166 15.18 6.22 0.93
CA THR A 166 13.73 6.47 1.03
C THR A 166 13.41 7.78 1.74
N SER A 167 14.31 8.30 2.58
CA SER A 167 14.15 9.62 3.20
C SER A 167 14.18 10.79 2.22
N SER A 168 15.04 10.72 1.19
CA SER A 168 15.05 11.77 0.16
C SER A 168 13.83 11.66 -0.76
N LEU A 169 13.36 10.43 -1.01
CA LEU A 169 12.09 10.18 -1.72
C LEU A 169 10.89 10.77 -0.96
N PHE A 170 10.82 10.57 0.35
CA PHE A 170 9.79 11.19 1.18
C PHE A 170 9.86 12.73 1.11
N SER A 171 11.06 13.29 1.30
CA SER A 171 11.28 14.74 1.22
C SER A 171 10.90 15.32 -0.14
N ARG A 172 11.00 14.50 -1.20
CA ARG A 172 10.57 14.89 -2.54
C ARG A 172 9.05 15.06 -2.62
N MET A 173 8.25 14.17 -2.03
CA MET A 173 6.79 14.34 -1.95
C MET A 173 6.41 15.61 -1.20
N THR A 174 7.08 15.92 -0.08
CA THR A 174 6.90 17.20 0.63
C THR A 174 7.19 18.40 -0.27
N THR A 175 8.25 18.33 -1.08
CA THR A 175 8.62 19.40 -2.02
C THR A 175 7.59 19.56 -3.13
N ILE A 176 7.08 18.46 -3.68
CA ILE A 176 6.01 18.45 -4.69
C ILE A 176 4.76 19.12 -4.12
N GLU A 177 4.35 18.76 -2.90
CA GLU A 177 3.18 19.37 -2.25
C GLU A 177 3.36 20.88 -2.06
N LYS A 178 4.51 21.32 -1.51
CA LYS A 178 4.84 22.75 -1.35
C LYS A 178 4.81 23.50 -2.67
N THR A 179 5.33 22.90 -3.73
CA THR A 179 5.42 23.53 -5.06
C THR A 179 4.04 23.70 -5.69
N LYS A 180 3.18 22.69 -5.59
CA LYS A 180 1.84 22.69 -6.18
C LYS A 180 0.83 23.52 -5.40
N TYR A 181 0.93 23.53 -4.07
CA TYR A 181 -0.12 24.07 -3.18
C TYR A 181 0.38 25.18 -2.25
N GLY A 182 1.61 25.66 -2.42
CA GLY A 182 2.22 26.74 -1.63
C GLY A 182 2.61 26.36 -0.19
N SER A 183 2.19 25.20 0.30
CA SER A 183 2.50 24.67 1.63
C SER A 183 2.42 23.15 1.64
N ALA A 184 3.19 22.51 2.52
CA ALA A 184 2.99 21.10 2.84
C ALA A 184 1.97 20.99 3.98
N LYS A 185 0.83 20.35 3.72
CA LYS A 185 -0.20 20.07 4.72
C LYS A 185 -0.12 18.60 5.15
N PHE A 186 0.03 17.69 4.19
CA PHE A 186 -0.05 16.25 4.41
C PHE A 186 1.33 15.62 4.56
N PHE A 187 2.31 16.01 3.74
CA PHE A 187 3.64 15.41 3.74
C PHE A 187 4.60 16.25 4.59
N ASN A 188 4.98 15.76 5.77
CA ASN A 188 5.81 16.50 6.70
C ASN A 188 7.22 15.91 6.77
N ASP A 189 8.25 16.73 6.50
CA ASP A 189 9.67 16.34 6.60
C ASP A 189 10.11 16.00 8.05
N GLY A 190 9.21 16.12 9.02
CA GLY A 190 9.45 15.68 10.39
C GLY A 190 9.72 14.18 10.42
N ILE A 191 10.79 13.81 11.13
CA ILE A 191 11.10 12.40 11.38
C ILE A 191 10.17 11.89 12.47
N SER A 192 9.52 10.75 12.21
CA SER A 192 8.92 9.95 13.27
C SER A 192 9.85 8.82 13.65
N TYR A 193 9.94 8.55 14.95
CA TYR A 193 10.62 7.37 15.49
C TYR A 193 9.61 6.36 16.06
N SER A 194 8.31 6.59 15.86
CA SER A 194 7.29 5.58 16.18
C SER A 194 7.46 4.39 15.24
N GLY A 195 7.51 3.18 15.79
CA GLY A 195 7.29 1.98 14.99
C GLY A 195 5.78 1.76 14.89
N ILE A 196 5.24 1.88 13.68
CA ILE A 196 3.88 1.45 13.38
C ILE A 196 4.01 0.12 12.67
N ASP A 197 3.41 -0.92 13.23
CA ASP A 197 3.42 -2.25 12.64
C ASP A 197 2.32 -2.34 11.58
N ASP A 198 2.66 -2.87 10.41
CA ASP A 198 1.82 -2.89 9.20
C ASP A 198 2.48 -3.82 8.15
N ASP A 199 1.83 -4.10 7.02
CA ASP A 199 2.21 -5.03 5.95
C ASP A 199 3.63 -4.83 5.39
N HIS A 200 4.25 -3.67 5.62
CA HIS A 200 5.64 -3.46 5.24
C HIS A 200 6.63 -4.26 6.10
N ARG A 201 6.28 -4.60 7.36
CA ARG A 201 7.20 -5.19 8.33
C ARG A 201 7.86 -6.49 7.81
N PRO A 202 7.13 -7.48 7.27
CA PRO A 202 7.76 -8.71 6.79
C PRO A 202 8.75 -8.51 5.64
N PHE A 203 8.58 -7.44 4.85
CA PHE A 203 9.50 -7.05 3.77
C PHE A 203 10.70 -6.28 4.32
N MET A 204 10.45 -5.35 5.24
CA MET A 204 11.46 -4.56 5.95
C MET A 204 12.46 -5.47 6.69
N GLU A 205 11.97 -6.46 7.44
CA GLU A 205 12.78 -7.43 8.18
C GLU A 205 13.71 -8.23 7.25
N LYS A 206 13.36 -8.33 5.96
CA LYS A 206 14.16 -8.99 4.91
C LYS A 206 14.99 -8.00 4.07
N GLY A 207 15.08 -6.74 4.50
CA GLY A 207 15.96 -5.72 3.92
C GLY A 207 15.37 -4.92 2.77
N VAL A 208 14.06 -5.05 2.49
CA VAL A 208 13.40 -4.24 1.45
C VAL A 208 13.25 -2.80 1.94
N PRO A 209 13.71 -1.77 1.20
CA PRO A 209 13.51 -0.38 1.59
C PRO A 209 12.02 0.01 1.60
N ILE A 210 11.57 0.73 2.62
CA ILE A 210 10.16 1.08 2.80
C ILE A 210 9.92 2.60 2.72
N ILE A 211 8.82 2.98 2.08
CA ILE A 211 8.12 4.26 2.25
C ILE A 211 6.74 3.94 2.84
N HIS A 212 6.50 4.31 4.10
CA HIS A 212 5.23 4.05 4.78
C HIS A 212 4.39 5.33 4.78
N LEU A 213 3.37 5.38 3.92
CA LEU A 213 2.42 6.48 3.82
C LEU A 213 1.18 6.14 4.66
N ILE A 214 1.36 6.29 5.97
CA ILE A 214 0.30 6.15 6.97
C ILE A 214 0.17 7.45 7.77
N SER A 215 -1.05 7.83 8.11
CA SER A 215 -1.28 9.04 8.91
C SER A 215 -0.74 8.86 10.34
N GLU A 216 -0.03 9.86 10.87
CA GLU A 216 0.34 9.95 12.28
C GLU A 216 -0.01 11.35 12.83
N PRO A 217 -1.01 11.48 13.73
CA PRO A 217 -1.80 10.41 14.35
C PRO A 217 -2.76 9.70 13.38
N PHE A 218 -3.25 8.53 13.78
CA PHE A 218 -4.31 7.81 13.05
C PHE A 218 -5.59 8.65 12.96
N PRO A 219 -6.40 8.47 11.89
CA PRO A 219 -7.70 9.10 11.78
C PRO A 219 -8.54 8.84 13.02
N SER A 220 -9.27 9.85 13.50
CA SER A 220 -10.12 9.70 14.70
C SER A 220 -11.24 8.66 14.57
N VAL A 221 -11.53 8.21 13.35
CA VAL A 221 -12.51 7.16 13.03
C VAL A 221 -11.90 5.75 12.98
N TRP A 222 -10.57 5.62 13.02
CA TRP A 222 -9.86 4.35 12.92
C TRP A 222 -10.38 3.31 13.92
N HIS A 223 -10.66 2.11 13.41
CA HIS A 223 -11.26 0.99 14.16
C HIS A 223 -12.56 1.34 14.90
N THR A 224 -13.36 2.25 14.33
CA THR A 224 -14.73 2.51 14.76
C THR A 224 -15.70 2.30 13.59
N LEU A 225 -16.97 2.02 13.87
CA LEU A 225 -17.99 1.91 12.80
C LEU A 225 -18.23 3.21 12.03
N ARG A 226 -17.59 4.32 12.43
CA ARG A 226 -17.61 5.61 11.74
C ARG A 226 -16.53 5.74 10.68
N ASP A 227 -15.68 4.72 10.50
CA ASP A 227 -14.80 4.65 9.33
C ASP A 227 -15.62 4.25 8.08
N ASP A 228 -16.46 5.19 7.67
CA ASP A 228 -17.43 5.11 6.59
C ASP A 228 -17.18 6.24 5.57
N PHE A 229 -17.95 6.23 4.47
CA PHE A 229 -17.78 7.21 3.40
C PHE A 229 -18.20 8.64 3.77
N ASP A 230 -19.01 8.83 4.81
CA ASP A 230 -19.50 10.16 5.23
C ASP A 230 -18.42 10.96 5.95
N HIS A 231 -17.39 10.30 6.48
CA HIS A 231 -16.28 10.92 7.20
C HIS A 231 -15.04 11.17 6.32
N LEU A 232 -15.10 10.81 5.04
CA LEU A 232 -14.02 11.08 4.10
C LEU A 232 -13.99 12.57 3.69
N ASP A 233 -12.79 13.12 3.55
CA ASP A 233 -12.56 14.44 2.97
C ASP A 233 -11.97 14.31 1.57
N TRP A 234 -12.86 14.29 0.57
CA TRP A 234 -12.50 14.09 -0.83
C TRP A 234 -11.48 15.11 -1.35
N LYS A 235 -11.54 16.37 -0.89
CA LYS A 235 -10.58 17.41 -1.28
C LYS A 235 -9.17 17.11 -0.78
N SER A 236 -9.03 16.62 0.45
CA SER A 236 -7.75 16.17 0.98
C SER A 236 -7.25 14.94 0.24
N ASN A 237 -8.13 13.99 -0.04
CA ASN A 237 -7.80 12.78 -0.79
C ASN A 237 -7.32 13.07 -2.22
N GLU A 238 -7.99 13.97 -2.95
CA GLU A 238 -7.56 14.43 -4.28
C GLU A 238 -6.18 15.08 -4.25
N ARG A 239 -5.90 15.90 -3.24
CA ARG A 239 -4.60 16.55 -3.09
C ARG A 239 -3.49 15.56 -2.73
N ILE A 240 -3.76 14.62 -1.83
CA ILE A 240 -2.82 13.54 -1.50
C ILE A 240 -2.52 12.70 -2.75
N TYR A 241 -3.58 12.28 -3.47
CA TYR A 241 -3.49 11.55 -4.72
C TYR A 241 -2.62 12.29 -5.75
N ASP A 242 -2.85 13.59 -5.98
CA ASP A 242 -2.10 14.37 -6.97
C ASP A 242 -0.61 14.48 -6.63
N VAL A 243 -0.26 14.60 -5.34
CA VAL A 243 1.14 14.59 -4.88
C VAL A 243 1.79 13.23 -5.15
N ILE A 244 1.15 12.13 -4.76
CA ILE A 244 1.67 10.78 -4.98
C ILE A 244 1.77 10.48 -6.48
N ALA A 245 0.75 10.80 -7.28
CA ALA A 245 0.77 10.65 -8.74
C ALA A 245 1.96 11.39 -9.37
N SER A 246 2.20 12.63 -8.95
CA SER A 246 3.30 13.44 -9.46
C SER A 246 4.65 12.87 -9.06
N PHE A 247 4.78 12.42 -7.82
CA PHE A 247 5.98 11.74 -7.36
C PHE A 247 6.24 10.47 -8.18
N LEU A 248 5.25 9.60 -8.32
CA LEU A 248 5.37 8.39 -9.13
C LEU A 248 5.79 8.72 -10.56
N LYS A 249 5.17 9.72 -11.19
CA LYS A 249 5.56 10.19 -12.53
C LYS A 249 7.03 10.61 -12.61
N GLU A 250 7.58 11.30 -11.61
CA GLU A 250 9.00 11.65 -11.57
C GLU A 250 9.91 10.44 -11.37
N GLN A 251 9.45 9.39 -10.69
CA GLN A 251 10.24 8.17 -10.49
C GLN A 251 10.28 7.27 -11.73
N LEU A 252 9.35 7.48 -12.66
CA LEU A 252 9.11 6.70 -13.88
C LEU A 252 9.84 7.26 -15.12
N ILE A 253 10.39 8.49 -15.04
CA ILE A 253 11.20 9.17 -16.07
C ILE A 253 12.69 8.92 -15.80
#